data_AF-A0A8T0SZS4-F1
#
_entry.id   AF-A0A8T0SZS4-F1
#
_cell.length_a   1.000
_cell.length_b   1.000
_cell.length_c   1.000
_cell.angle_alpha   90.00
_cell.angle_beta   90.00
_cell.angle_gamma   90.00
#
_symmetry.space_group_name_H-M   'P 1'
#
loop_
_entity.id
_entity.type
_entity.pdbx_description
1 polymer ?
#
loop_
_entity_poly.entity_id
_entity_poly.type
_entity_poly.pdbx_seq_one_letter_code
_entity_poly.pdbx_strand_id
1 'polypeptide(L)'
;MAPLRHRRLLLAVLLLCGLPRPAHPFTELESDQVARFQEYLRIRTAHPSPDYAGAAAFLLPYAASLGLRTTTLHFTPCKTKPLLLLTWPGSDPSLPSVLLNSHIDSVPAEAERWSHPPFAAHRDPATGRVYARGAQDDKCLPVQYLEAIRGLRAAGFAPARTVHISLVPDEEIGGMDGFEKFAQSEEFRALNIGFMLDEGQASPTDVFRVFYADRLVWRLIVKAAGAPGHGSRMFDGAAVDNLMDCLETVSGFREAQFGMVKAGERGPGEVVSVNPVYMKAGIPSPTWLL
;
A
#
# COMPACT_ATOMS: atom_id res chain seq x y z
N MET A 1 -62.23 13.80 -8.86
CA MET A 1 -60.90 14.19 -8.32
C MET A 1 -60.39 13.03 -7.50
N ALA A 2 -59.32 12.39 -7.96
CA ALA A 2 -58.83 11.11 -7.44
C ALA A 2 -57.89 11.28 -6.24
N PRO A 3 -57.90 10.36 -5.25
CA PRO A 3 -56.93 10.37 -4.15
C PRO A 3 -55.65 9.60 -4.52
N LEU A 4 -54.50 10.12 -4.09
CA LEU A 4 -53.18 9.54 -4.27
C LEU A 4 -53.11 8.14 -3.63
N ARG A 5 -52.81 7.12 -4.43
CA ARG A 5 -52.42 5.78 -3.97
C ARG A 5 -50.92 5.77 -3.66
N HIS A 6 -50.56 5.76 -2.38
CA HIS A 6 -49.23 5.34 -1.95
C HIS A 6 -49.09 3.81 -2.10
N ARG A 7 -48.36 3.37 -3.14
CA ARG A 7 -47.92 1.99 -3.26
C ARG A 7 -46.75 1.77 -2.29
N ARG A 8 -46.99 1.04 -1.20
CA ARG A 8 -45.93 0.46 -0.38
C ARG A 8 -45.31 -0.70 -1.17
N LEU A 9 -44.08 -0.52 -1.65
CA LEU A 9 -43.27 -1.60 -2.19
C LEU A 9 -42.67 -2.35 -0.98
N LEU A 10 -43.18 -3.53 -0.64
CA LEU A 10 -42.48 -4.43 0.28
C LEU A 10 -41.26 -4.98 -0.46
N LEU A 11 -40.07 -4.50 -0.08
CA LEU A 11 -38.81 -5.11 -0.47
C LEU A 11 -38.61 -6.36 0.41
N ALA A 12 -38.85 -7.54 -0.15
CA ALA A 12 -38.48 -8.79 0.50
C ALA A 12 -36.95 -8.93 0.44
N VAL A 13 -36.28 -8.52 1.52
CA VAL A 13 -34.87 -8.83 1.76
C VAL A 13 -34.80 -10.30 2.16
N LEU A 14 -34.44 -11.16 1.22
CA LEU A 14 -34.04 -12.54 1.52
C LEU A 14 -32.69 -12.49 2.26
N LEU A 15 -32.74 -12.63 3.59
CA LEU A 15 -31.58 -12.99 4.39
C LEU A 15 -31.14 -14.41 3.99
N LEU A 16 -30.12 -14.52 3.14
CA LEU A 16 -29.30 -15.71 3.04
C LEU A 16 -28.22 -15.64 4.12
N CYS A 17 -28.59 -16.04 5.33
CA CYS A 17 -27.66 -16.27 6.42
C CYS A 17 -26.70 -17.42 6.07
N GLY A 18 -25.43 -17.06 5.88
CA GLY A 18 -24.26 -17.64 6.57
C GLY A 18 -24.24 -19.14 6.86
N LEU A 19 -24.17 -19.98 5.82
CA LEU A 19 -23.54 -21.28 5.97
C LEU A 19 -22.04 -21.16 5.63
N PRO A 20 -21.13 -21.65 6.48
CA PRO A 20 -19.72 -21.72 6.14
C PRO A 20 -19.57 -22.61 4.90
N ARG A 21 -19.02 -22.05 3.83
CA ARG A 21 -18.72 -22.81 2.61
C ARG A 21 -17.66 -23.84 2.99
N PRO A 22 -17.85 -25.15 2.69
CA PRO A 22 -16.83 -26.15 2.96
C PRO A 22 -15.55 -25.75 2.22
N ALA A 23 -14.40 -25.98 2.86
CA ALA A 23 -13.10 -25.82 2.22
C ALA A 23 -13.09 -26.67 0.95
N HIS A 24 -13.14 -26.02 -0.21
CA HIS A 24 -13.04 -26.70 -1.49
C HIS A 24 -11.61 -27.26 -1.57
N PRO A 25 -11.42 -28.58 -1.81
CA PRO A 25 -10.09 -29.09 -2.10
C PRO A 25 -9.56 -28.32 -3.32
N PHE A 26 -8.36 -27.74 -3.18
CA PHE A 26 -7.79 -26.86 -4.18
C PHE A 26 -7.79 -27.54 -5.55
N THR A 27 -8.34 -26.87 -6.54
CA THR A 27 -8.24 -27.33 -7.93
C THR A 27 -6.78 -27.27 -8.38
N GLU A 28 -6.41 -28.08 -9.38
CA GLU A 28 -5.05 -28.07 -9.96
C GLU A 28 -4.65 -26.67 -10.47
N LEU A 29 -5.64 -25.91 -10.96
CA LEU A 29 -5.50 -24.53 -11.38
C LEU A 29 -5.11 -23.60 -10.21
N GLU A 30 -5.79 -23.72 -9.05
CA GLU A 30 -5.48 -22.98 -7.82
C GLU A 30 -4.07 -23.28 -7.29
N SER A 31 -3.58 -24.51 -7.50
CA SER A 31 -2.21 -24.88 -7.15
C SER A 31 -1.18 -24.09 -7.97
N ASP A 32 -1.42 -23.91 -9.27
CA ASP A 32 -0.51 -23.23 -10.17
C ASP A 32 -0.43 -21.71 -9.92
N GLN A 33 -1.56 -21.08 -9.59
CA GLN A 33 -1.61 -19.65 -9.22
C GLN A 33 -0.83 -19.37 -7.94
N VAL A 34 -1.07 -20.19 -6.91
CA VAL A 34 -0.37 -20.07 -5.63
C VAL A 34 1.12 -20.35 -5.81
N ALA A 35 1.50 -21.30 -6.67
CA ALA A 35 2.91 -21.57 -6.95
C ALA A 35 3.63 -20.36 -7.58
N ARG A 36 3.02 -19.70 -8.58
CA ARG A 36 3.56 -18.45 -9.17
C ARG A 36 3.66 -17.32 -8.15
N PHE A 37 2.66 -17.21 -7.27
CA PHE A 37 2.72 -16.26 -6.17
C PHE A 37 3.88 -16.54 -5.21
N GLN A 38 4.09 -17.80 -4.82
CA GLN A 38 5.22 -18.19 -3.98
C GLN A 38 6.57 -17.94 -4.65
N GLU A 39 6.68 -18.15 -5.97
CA GLU A 39 7.88 -17.82 -6.74
C GLU A 39 8.18 -16.32 -6.68
N TYR A 40 7.18 -15.46 -6.92
CA TYR A 40 7.37 -14.02 -6.84
C TYR A 40 7.74 -13.53 -5.43
N LEU A 41 7.18 -14.14 -4.39
CA LEU A 41 7.49 -13.82 -3.00
C LEU A 41 8.93 -14.16 -2.59
N ARG A 42 9.58 -15.13 -3.26
CA ARG A 42 10.97 -15.48 -2.99
C ARG A 42 11.96 -14.44 -3.49
N ILE A 43 11.54 -13.56 -4.40
CA ILE A 43 12.34 -12.46 -4.92
C ILE A 43 12.47 -11.37 -3.85
N ARG A 44 13.70 -11.13 -3.39
CA ARG A 44 13.99 -10.25 -2.25
C ARG A 44 14.01 -8.79 -2.69
N THR A 45 12.86 -8.14 -2.54
CA THR A 45 12.62 -6.75 -2.94
C THR A 45 12.53 -5.83 -1.72
N ALA A 46 13.05 -6.26 -0.59
CA ALA A 46 13.04 -5.46 0.62
C ALA A 46 14.14 -4.40 0.62
N HIS A 47 13.81 -3.21 1.12
CA HIS A 47 14.79 -2.16 1.38
C HIS A 47 15.87 -2.64 2.37
N PRO A 48 17.11 -2.11 2.28
CA PRO A 48 17.57 -1.00 1.42
C PRO A 48 18.06 -1.43 0.03
N SER A 49 18.03 -2.72 -0.31
CA SER A 49 18.56 -3.24 -1.58
C SER A 49 17.52 -4.12 -2.31
N PRO A 50 16.41 -3.55 -2.80
CA PRO A 50 15.40 -4.33 -3.51
C PRO A 50 15.96 -4.96 -4.79
N ASP A 51 15.72 -6.26 -4.99
CA ASP A 51 15.99 -6.97 -6.25
C ASP A 51 14.92 -6.65 -7.30
N TYR A 52 14.90 -5.41 -7.77
CA TYR A 52 14.00 -4.96 -8.84
C TYR A 52 14.25 -5.68 -10.16
N ALA A 53 15.49 -6.07 -10.44
CA ALA A 53 15.85 -6.79 -11.65
C ALA A 53 15.23 -8.20 -11.66
N GLY A 54 15.31 -8.94 -10.54
CA GLY A 54 14.65 -10.23 -10.37
C GLY A 54 13.13 -10.10 -10.49
N ALA A 55 12.54 -9.07 -9.88
CA ALA A 55 11.10 -8.84 -9.98
C ALA A 55 10.66 -8.58 -11.43
N ALA A 56 11.39 -7.73 -12.16
CA ALA A 56 11.13 -7.48 -13.58
C ALA A 56 11.32 -8.73 -14.44
N ALA A 57 12.35 -9.54 -14.15
CA ALA A 57 12.61 -10.80 -14.85
C ALA A 57 11.51 -11.84 -14.65
N PHE A 58 10.75 -11.76 -13.55
CA PHE A 58 9.57 -12.59 -13.33
C PHE A 58 8.30 -12.01 -13.97
N LEU A 59 8.00 -10.72 -13.72
CA LEU A 59 6.72 -10.11 -14.08
C LEU A 59 6.59 -9.82 -15.58
N LEU A 60 7.66 -9.37 -16.24
CA LEU A 60 7.61 -9.00 -17.66
C LEU A 60 7.34 -10.22 -18.57
N PRO A 61 8.04 -11.36 -18.43
CA PRO A 61 7.73 -12.54 -19.24
C PRO A 61 6.36 -13.13 -18.90
N TYR A 62 5.96 -13.09 -17.63
CA TYR A 62 4.64 -13.56 -17.24
C TYR A 62 3.55 -12.71 -17.92
N ALA A 63 3.62 -11.38 -17.83
CA ALA A 63 2.69 -10.50 -18.53
C ALA A 63 2.69 -10.70 -20.06
N ALA A 64 3.87 -10.85 -20.67
CA ALA A 64 4.01 -11.11 -22.09
C ALA A 64 3.37 -12.44 -22.52
N SER A 65 3.46 -13.49 -21.69
CA SER A 65 2.81 -14.78 -21.95
C SER A 65 1.29 -14.70 -22.00
N LEU A 66 0.69 -13.66 -21.39
CA LEU A 66 -0.73 -13.36 -21.46
C LEU A 66 -1.10 -12.45 -22.64
N GLY A 67 -0.14 -12.10 -23.49
CA GLY A 67 -0.33 -11.19 -24.62
C GLY A 67 -0.50 -9.73 -24.20
N LEU A 68 0.04 -9.33 -23.04
CA LEU A 68 0.13 -7.94 -22.63
C LEU A 68 1.34 -7.27 -23.28
N ARG A 69 1.21 -6.00 -23.65
CA ARG A 69 2.37 -5.18 -24.02
C ARG A 69 3.11 -4.80 -22.75
N THR A 70 4.42 -4.92 -22.75
CA THR A 70 5.25 -4.62 -21.59
C THR A 70 6.20 -3.46 -21.90
N THR A 71 6.40 -2.56 -20.95
CA THR A 71 7.30 -1.42 -21.08
C THR A 71 7.96 -1.18 -19.73
N THR A 72 9.26 -0.93 -19.75
CA THR A 72 10.02 -0.55 -18.55
C THR A 72 10.38 0.92 -18.64
N LEU A 73 9.92 1.71 -17.69
CA LEU A 73 10.18 3.13 -17.58
C LEU A 73 11.19 3.39 -16.45
N HIS A 74 12.03 4.40 -16.63
CA HIS A 74 13.01 4.82 -15.62
C HIS A 74 12.97 6.33 -15.47
N PHE A 75 12.65 6.78 -14.26
CA PHE A 75 12.59 8.22 -13.92
C PHE A 75 13.78 8.67 -13.06
N THR A 76 14.79 7.81 -12.91
CA THR A 76 16.04 8.10 -12.21
C THR A 76 17.25 7.94 -13.14
N PRO A 77 18.28 8.80 -13.03
CA PRO A 77 19.45 8.72 -13.91
C PRO A 77 20.19 7.38 -13.85
N CYS A 78 20.24 6.74 -12.69
CA CYS A 78 20.92 5.46 -12.49
C CYS A 78 20.17 4.26 -13.10
N LYS A 79 18.88 4.41 -13.45
CA LYS A 79 18.03 3.37 -14.03
C LYS A 79 17.97 2.07 -13.22
N THR A 80 18.23 2.12 -11.91
CA THR A 80 18.15 0.94 -11.03
C THR A 80 16.76 0.70 -10.46
N LYS A 81 15.85 1.69 -10.62
CA LYS A 81 14.48 1.68 -10.11
C LYS A 81 13.50 1.66 -11.29
N PRO A 82 13.18 0.47 -11.85
CA PRO A 82 12.25 0.36 -12.96
C PRO A 82 10.81 0.52 -12.48
N LEU A 83 10.01 1.24 -13.26
CA LEU A 83 8.55 1.12 -13.25
C LEU A 83 8.16 0.20 -14.41
N LEU A 84 7.40 -0.86 -14.12
CA LEU A 84 6.92 -1.77 -15.15
C LEU A 84 5.48 -1.39 -15.51
N LEU A 85 5.27 -1.05 -16.77
CA LEU A 85 3.96 -0.75 -17.33
C LEU A 85 3.52 -1.91 -18.22
N LEU A 86 2.45 -2.57 -17.81
CA LEU A 86 1.83 -3.68 -18.55
C LEU A 86 0.52 -3.18 -19.14
N THR A 87 0.23 -3.47 -20.40
CA THR A 87 -0.95 -2.95 -21.09
C THR A 87 -1.73 -4.07 -21.77
N TRP A 88 -3.01 -4.17 -21.44
CA TRP A 88 -4.01 -4.94 -22.16
C TRP A 88 -4.81 -3.97 -23.06
N PRO A 89 -4.56 -3.95 -24.38
CA PRO A 89 -5.28 -3.06 -25.28
C PRO A 89 -6.78 -3.35 -25.27
N GLY A 90 -7.58 -2.30 -25.16
CA GLY A 90 -9.02 -2.38 -25.34
C GLY A 90 -9.42 -2.38 -26.82
N SER A 91 -10.67 -2.75 -27.09
CA SER A 91 -11.23 -2.68 -28.45
C SER A 91 -11.55 -1.26 -28.91
N ASP A 92 -11.73 -0.30 -27.99
CA ASP A 92 -12.00 1.10 -28.29
C ASP A 92 -10.96 2.02 -27.60
N PRO A 93 -9.91 2.45 -28.32
CA PRO A 93 -8.87 3.30 -27.77
C PRO A 93 -9.31 4.76 -27.51
N SER A 94 -10.52 5.16 -27.94
CA SER A 94 -11.04 6.51 -27.67
C SER A 94 -11.56 6.67 -26.23
N LEU A 95 -11.86 5.55 -25.56
CA LEU A 95 -12.35 5.55 -24.20
C LEU A 95 -11.21 5.80 -23.19
N PRO A 96 -11.44 6.56 -22.10
CA PRO A 96 -10.52 6.64 -20.99
C PRO A 96 -10.14 5.26 -20.44
N SER A 97 -8.86 5.04 -20.18
CA SER A 97 -8.30 3.77 -19.72
C SER A 97 -8.53 3.54 -18.22
N VAL A 98 -8.27 2.30 -17.80
CA VAL A 98 -8.21 1.89 -16.39
C VAL A 98 -6.76 1.63 -16.01
N LEU A 99 -6.30 2.16 -14.88
CA LEU A 99 -5.00 1.83 -14.29
C LEU A 99 -5.19 1.00 -13.02
N LEU A 100 -4.53 -0.15 -12.96
CA LEU A 100 -4.36 -0.94 -11.73
C LEU A 100 -2.94 -0.72 -11.22
N ASN A 101 -2.78 -0.06 -10.09
CA ASN A 101 -1.49 0.23 -9.49
C ASN A 101 -1.15 -0.79 -8.39
N SER A 102 0.15 -1.01 -8.22
CA SER A 102 0.75 -1.83 -7.17
C SER A 102 2.25 -1.51 -7.13
N HIS A 103 2.94 -1.87 -6.06
CA HIS A 103 4.38 -1.66 -5.91
C HIS A 103 5.17 -2.97 -6.01
N ILE A 104 6.49 -2.84 -6.09
CA ILE A 104 7.42 -3.97 -6.25
C ILE A 104 8.23 -4.17 -4.97
N ASP A 105 8.54 -3.08 -4.27
CA ASP A 105 9.36 -3.10 -3.08
C ASP A 105 8.61 -3.62 -1.86
N SER A 106 9.33 -3.71 -0.75
CA SER A 106 8.75 -4.10 0.51
C SER A 106 9.60 -3.57 1.66
N VAL A 107 9.01 -3.42 2.84
CA VAL A 107 9.79 -3.10 4.04
C VAL A 107 10.76 -4.21 4.46
N PRO A 108 11.83 -3.87 5.20
CA PRO A 108 12.74 -4.84 5.80
C PRO A 108 12.03 -5.92 6.65
N ALA A 109 12.72 -7.03 6.88
CA ALA A 109 12.26 -8.10 7.75
C ALA A 109 13.37 -8.54 8.71
N GLU A 110 13.07 -8.59 10.00
CA GLU A 110 13.95 -9.14 11.05
C GLU A 110 13.78 -10.66 11.09
N ALA A 111 14.57 -11.40 10.33
CA ALA A 111 14.39 -12.84 10.10
C ALA A 111 14.26 -13.67 11.40
N GLU A 112 14.94 -13.26 12.47
CA GLU A 112 14.94 -13.91 13.77
C GLU A 112 13.60 -13.84 14.50
N ARG A 113 12.73 -12.89 14.12
CA ARG A 113 11.39 -12.72 14.69
C ARG A 113 10.30 -13.46 13.93
N TRP A 114 10.63 -14.07 12.80
CA TRP A 114 9.65 -14.77 11.97
C TRP A 114 9.59 -16.26 12.32
N SER A 115 8.38 -16.81 12.39
CA SER A 115 8.18 -18.26 12.53
C SER A 115 8.64 -19.04 11.29
N HIS A 116 8.71 -18.37 10.13
CA HIS A 116 9.20 -18.90 8.87
C HIS A 116 10.08 -17.87 8.18
N PRO A 117 11.17 -18.24 7.48
CA PRO A 117 12.02 -17.26 6.83
C PRO A 117 11.21 -16.34 5.89
N PRO A 118 11.39 -15.01 5.98
CA PRO A 118 10.47 -14.03 5.40
C PRO A 118 10.35 -14.10 3.87
N PHE A 119 11.31 -14.72 3.18
CA PHE A 119 11.29 -14.89 1.73
C PHE A 119 11.25 -16.36 1.31
N ALA A 120 10.84 -17.28 2.20
CA ALA A 120 10.66 -18.69 1.84
C ALA A 120 9.33 -18.95 1.11
N ALA A 121 8.36 -18.04 1.26
CA ALA A 121 6.98 -18.23 0.83
C ALA A 121 6.39 -19.52 1.42
N HIS A 122 6.54 -19.70 2.74
CA HIS A 122 6.07 -20.92 3.41
C HIS A 122 4.55 -21.00 3.34
N ARG A 123 4.02 -22.10 2.79
CA ARG A 123 2.57 -22.36 2.76
C ARG A 123 2.24 -23.39 3.84
N ASP A 124 1.36 -23.00 4.75
CA ASP A 124 0.81 -23.91 5.77
C ASP A 124 -0.12 -24.91 5.07
N PRO A 125 0.15 -26.22 5.15
CA PRO A 125 -0.67 -27.24 4.49
C PRO A 125 -2.05 -27.42 5.13
N ALA A 126 -2.22 -27.06 6.41
CA ALA A 126 -3.48 -27.19 7.14
C ALA A 126 -4.42 -26.01 6.86
N THR A 127 -3.88 -24.78 6.78
CA THR A 127 -4.71 -23.58 6.59
C THR A 127 -4.63 -22.99 5.19
N GLY A 128 -3.68 -23.43 4.36
CA GLY A 128 -3.39 -22.87 3.04
C GLY A 128 -2.75 -21.47 3.05
N ARG A 129 -2.44 -20.92 4.23
CA ARG A 129 -1.88 -19.55 4.37
C ARG A 129 -0.44 -19.52 3.89
N VAL A 130 -0.07 -18.45 3.18
CA VAL A 130 1.30 -18.20 2.74
C VAL A 130 1.94 -17.13 3.63
N TYR A 131 3.07 -17.48 4.26
CA TYR A 131 3.86 -16.59 5.11
C TYR A 131 5.10 -16.13 4.35
N ALA A 132 5.14 -14.84 4.01
CA ALA A 132 6.29 -14.14 3.47
C ALA A 132 6.13 -12.62 3.58
N ARG A 133 7.25 -11.89 3.59
CA ARG A 133 7.29 -10.46 3.29
C ARG A 133 6.80 -10.25 1.85
N GLY A 134 5.95 -9.24 1.64
CA GLY A 134 5.28 -9.03 0.35
C GLY A 134 3.94 -9.77 0.21
N ALA A 135 3.64 -10.78 1.05
CA ALA A 135 2.47 -11.63 0.82
C ALA A 135 1.13 -10.90 0.92
N GLN A 136 1.07 -9.86 1.74
CA GLN A 136 -0.11 -9.02 1.89
C GLN A 136 0.10 -7.61 1.32
N ASP A 137 1.34 -7.12 1.39
CA ASP A 137 1.74 -5.75 1.06
C ASP A 137 3.03 -5.81 0.21
N ASP A 138 2.91 -5.77 -1.11
CA ASP A 138 1.64 -5.88 -1.85
C ASP A 138 1.68 -6.87 -3.02
N LYS A 139 2.71 -7.74 -3.05
CA LYS A 139 2.98 -8.71 -4.13
C LYS A 139 1.84 -9.67 -4.46
N CYS A 140 0.81 -9.74 -3.63
CA CYS A 140 -0.43 -10.44 -3.97
C CYS A 140 -1.17 -9.76 -5.14
N LEU A 141 -1.19 -8.43 -5.20
CA LEU A 141 -1.92 -7.66 -6.22
C LEU A 141 -1.37 -7.87 -7.64
N PRO A 142 -0.05 -7.78 -7.92
CA PRO A 142 0.48 -8.02 -9.26
C PRO A 142 0.10 -9.41 -9.79
N VAL A 143 0.19 -10.43 -8.93
CA VAL A 143 -0.16 -11.80 -9.32
C VAL A 143 -1.67 -11.94 -9.49
N GLN A 144 -2.48 -11.39 -8.60
CA GLN A 144 -3.95 -11.39 -8.74
C GLN A 144 -4.39 -10.73 -10.05
N TYR A 145 -3.82 -9.58 -10.42
CA TYR A 145 -4.12 -8.91 -11.69
C TYR A 145 -3.79 -9.80 -12.89
N LEU A 146 -2.59 -10.39 -12.92
CA LEU A 146 -2.18 -11.27 -14.02
C LEU A 146 -3.01 -12.56 -14.10
N GLU A 147 -3.38 -13.15 -12.97
CA GLU A 147 -4.24 -14.35 -12.94
C GLU A 147 -5.69 -14.03 -13.34
N ALA A 148 -6.23 -12.88 -12.93
CA ALA A 148 -7.54 -12.43 -13.37
C ALA A 148 -7.57 -12.22 -14.89
N ILE A 149 -6.54 -11.59 -15.45
CA ILE A 149 -6.39 -11.43 -16.92
C ILE A 149 -6.30 -12.78 -17.61
N ARG A 150 -5.52 -13.73 -17.07
CA ARG A 150 -5.40 -15.10 -17.61
C ARG A 150 -6.77 -15.77 -17.68
N GLY A 151 -7.54 -15.74 -16.59
CA GLY A 151 -8.88 -16.33 -16.51
C GLY A 151 -9.87 -15.67 -17.47
N LEU A 152 -9.90 -14.34 -17.52
CA LEU A 152 -10.77 -13.58 -18.42
C LEU A 152 -10.46 -13.87 -19.89
N ARG A 153 -9.19 -13.92 -20.27
CA ARG A 153 -8.78 -14.27 -21.64
C ARG A 153 -9.15 -15.70 -22.01
N ALA A 154 -8.95 -16.65 -21.10
CA ALA A 154 -9.37 -18.04 -21.32
C ALA A 154 -10.90 -18.16 -21.51
N ALA A 155 -11.68 -17.28 -20.88
CA ALA A 155 -13.12 -17.15 -21.08
C ALA A 155 -13.52 -16.35 -22.34
N GLY A 156 -12.57 -15.93 -23.17
CA GLY A 156 -12.83 -15.15 -24.40
C GLY A 156 -13.19 -13.69 -24.17
N PHE A 157 -12.98 -13.15 -22.97
CA PHE A 157 -13.25 -11.75 -22.68
C PHE A 157 -12.19 -10.83 -23.32
N ALA A 158 -12.65 -9.73 -23.92
CA ALA A 158 -11.82 -8.62 -24.38
C ALA A 158 -12.40 -7.30 -23.83
N PRO A 159 -11.58 -6.46 -23.17
CA PRO A 159 -12.09 -5.24 -22.58
C PRO A 159 -12.36 -4.17 -23.65
N ALA A 160 -13.41 -3.36 -23.45
CA ALA A 160 -13.65 -2.21 -24.32
C ALA A 160 -12.60 -1.12 -24.10
N ARG A 161 -12.28 -0.84 -22.84
CA ARG A 161 -11.24 0.12 -22.41
C ARG A 161 -9.89 -0.56 -22.36
N THR A 162 -8.83 0.19 -22.64
CA THR A 162 -7.48 -0.27 -22.34
C THR A 162 -7.30 -0.38 -20.83
N VAL A 163 -6.69 -1.49 -20.39
CA VAL A 163 -6.31 -1.72 -18.99
C VAL A 163 -4.80 -1.67 -18.89
N HIS A 164 -4.29 -0.79 -18.04
CA HIS A 164 -2.89 -0.69 -17.69
C HIS A 164 -2.66 -1.26 -16.28
N ILE A 165 -1.51 -1.86 -16.06
CA ILE A 165 -0.99 -2.20 -14.74
C ILE A 165 0.32 -1.45 -14.58
N SER A 166 0.43 -0.60 -13.55
CA SER A 166 1.71 0.00 -13.14
C SER A 166 2.24 -0.75 -11.91
N LEU A 167 3.49 -1.17 -12.01
CA LEU A 167 4.24 -1.79 -10.92
C LEU A 167 5.40 -0.85 -10.60
N VAL A 168 5.27 -0.12 -9.50
CA VAL A 168 6.17 0.99 -9.17
C VAL A 168 7.24 0.61 -8.15
N PRO A 169 8.42 1.24 -8.21
CA PRO A 169 9.42 1.12 -7.16
C PRO A 169 9.18 2.14 -6.04
N ASP A 170 9.77 1.87 -4.89
CA ASP A 170 9.97 2.77 -3.75
C ASP A 170 8.68 3.29 -3.08
N GLU A 171 7.55 2.60 -3.19
CA GLU A 171 6.30 3.01 -2.52
C GLU A 171 6.52 3.12 -1.00
N GLU A 172 7.17 2.10 -0.41
CA GLU A 172 7.35 1.96 1.04
C GLU A 172 8.26 3.03 1.66
N ILE A 173 8.97 3.79 0.80
CA ILE A 173 9.82 4.92 1.18
C ILE A 173 9.32 6.26 0.64
N GLY A 174 8.10 6.30 0.10
CA GLY A 174 7.35 7.50 -0.25
C GLY A 174 7.15 7.75 -1.75
N GLY A 175 7.57 6.85 -2.64
CA GLY A 175 7.23 6.87 -4.07
C GLY A 175 7.85 8.01 -4.90
N MET A 176 8.72 8.83 -4.33
CA MET A 176 9.32 10.01 -4.99
C MET A 176 10.06 9.68 -6.30
N ASP A 177 10.77 8.55 -6.33
CA ASP A 177 11.49 8.08 -7.52
C ASP A 177 10.64 7.18 -8.43
N GLY A 178 9.46 6.77 -7.96
CA GLY A 178 8.53 5.86 -8.63
C GLY A 178 7.29 6.58 -9.12
N PHE A 179 6.16 6.37 -8.44
CA PHE A 179 4.85 6.84 -8.89
C PHE A 179 4.76 8.38 -8.99
N GLU A 180 5.43 9.14 -8.12
CA GLU A 180 5.37 10.61 -8.16
C GLU A 180 5.87 11.15 -9.50
N LYS A 181 7.05 10.69 -9.94
CA LYS A 181 7.63 11.09 -11.23
C LYS A 181 6.83 10.55 -12.40
N PHE A 182 6.31 9.33 -12.28
CA PHE A 182 5.45 8.76 -13.31
C PHE A 182 4.20 9.62 -13.52
N ALA A 183 3.48 9.97 -12.46
CA ALA A 183 2.27 10.79 -12.53
C ALA A 183 2.51 12.16 -13.18
N GLN A 184 3.73 12.71 -13.07
CA GLN A 184 4.14 13.98 -13.68
C GLN A 184 4.57 13.85 -15.15
N SER A 185 4.79 12.62 -15.65
CA SER A 185 5.42 12.36 -16.94
C SER A 185 4.47 12.49 -18.13
N GLU A 186 5.04 12.56 -19.34
CA GLU A 186 4.26 12.52 -20.58
C GLU A 186 3.67 11.14 -20.84
N GLU A 187 4.37 10.08 -20.44
CA GLU A 187 3.91 8.70 -20.53
C GLU A 187 2.61 8.49 -19.74
N PHE A 188 2.52 9.00 -18.50
CA PHE A 188 1.28 8.90 -17.72
C PHE A 188 0.13 9.68 -18.35
N ARG A 189 0.38 10.90 -18.83
CA ARG A 189 -0.63 11.69 -19.56
C ARG A 189 -1.12 10.97 -20.81
N ALA A 190 -0.23 10.29 -21.52
CA ALA A 190 -0.57 9.52 -22.73
C ALA A 190 -1.45 8.29 -22.46
N LEU A 191 -1.51 7.80 -21.22
CA LEU A 191 -2.38 6.66 -20.87
C LEU A 191 -3.87 7.01 -20.86
N ASN A 192 -4.24 8.30 -20.85
CA ASN A 192 -5.64 8.75 -20.84
C ASN A 192 -6.48 8.07 -19.73
N ILE A 193 -5.94 8.04 -18.50
CA ILE A 193 -6.55 7.31 -17.38
C ILE A 193 -7.85 7.99 -16.94
N GLY A 194 -8.96 7.26 -16.98
CA GLY A 194 -10.25 7.70 -16.47
C GLY A 194 -10.58 7.14 -15.08
N PHE A 195 -9.96 6.02 -14.71
CA PHE A 195 -10.12 5.40 -13.40
C PHE A 195 -8.84 4.71 -12.99
N MET A 196 -8.44 4.88 -11.73
CA MET A 196 -7.29 4.22 -11.14
C MET A 196 -7.72 3.49 -9.86
N LEU A 197 -7.27 2.25 -9.72
CA LEU A 197 -7.35 1.49 -8.47
C LEU A 197 -5.94 1.31 -7.96
N ASP A 198 -5.71 1.75 -6.72
CA ASP A 198 -4.46 1.54 -6.01
C ASP A 198 -4.58 0.38 -5.02
N GLU A 199 -3.51 0.13 -4.26
CA GLU A 199 -3.58 -0.77 -3.14
C GLU A 199 -4.65 -0.33 -2.12
N GLY A 200 -5.07 -1.28 -1.30
CA GLY A 200 -6.07 -1.04 -0.28
C GLY A 200 -5.79 -1.87 0.96
N GLN A 201 -6.64 -1.72 1.97
CA GLN A 201 -6.48 -2.49 3.19
C GLN A 201 -6.76 -3.97 2.95
N ALA A 202 -5.83 -4.82 3.37
CA ALA A 202 -6.04 -6.27 3.38
C ALA A 202 -7.28 -6.66 4.20
N SER A 203 -7.98 -7.69 3.73
CA SER A 203 -9.19 -8.19 4.35
C SER A 203 -9.01 -9.65 4.78
N PRO A 204 -9.42 -10.04 5.99
CA PRO A 204 -9.44 -11.44 6.40
C PRO A 204 -10.64 -12.23 5.82
N THR A 205 -11.46 -11.58 4.98
CA THR A 205 -12.69 -12.12 4.40
C THR A 205 -12.76 -11.77 2.91
N ASP A 206 -13.77 -12.29 2.20
CA ASP A 206 -14.01 -12.00 0.78
C ASP A 206 -14.57 -10.59 0.51
N VAL A 207 -14.55 -9.71 1.52
CA VAL A 207 -15.02 -8.33 1.41
C VAL A 207 -13.84 -7.41 1.14
N PHE A 208 -13.84 -6.76 -0.02
CA PHE A 208 -12.90 -5.68 -0.34
C PHE A 208 -13.43 -4.35 0.18
N ARG A 209 -12.57 -3.59 0.85
CA ARG A 209 -12.86 -2.21 1.27
C ARG A 209 -12.30 -1.26 0.24
N VAL A 210 -13.14 -0.36 -0.25
CA VAL A 210 -12.74 0.68 -1.19
C VAL A 210 -12.60 1.99 -0.44
N PHE A 211 -11.44 2.62 -0.59
CA PHE A 211 -11.15 3.94 -0.06
C PHE A 211 -11.06 4.92 -1.23
N TYR A 212 -11.58 6.13 -1.04
CA TYR A 212 -11.54 7.20 -2.05
C TYR A 212 -10.65 8.38 -1.61
N ALA A 213 -10.04 8.27 -0.43
CA ALA A 213 -9.15 9.25 0.15
C ALA A 213 -8.20 8.56 1.12
N ASP A 214 -6.98 9.08 1.21
CA ASP A 214 -6.00 8.70 2.21
C ASP A 214 -5.45 9.94 2.94
N ARG A 215 -4.77 9.74 4.05
CA ARG A 215 -4.15 10.80 4.83
C ARG A 215 -2.80 11.16 4.26
N LEU A 216 -2.46 12.44 4.36
CA LEU A 216 -1.11 12.90 4.06
C LEU A 216 -0.20 12.68 5.27
N VAL A 217 0.94 12.02 5.04
CA VAL A 217 1.97 11.83 6.07
C VAL A 217 2.94 13.00 6.04
N TRP A 218 3.04 13.72 7.16
CA TRP A 218 4.01 14.82 7.32
C TRP A 218 5.05 14.44 8.37
N ARG A 219 6.33 14.67 8.04
CA ARG A 219 7.45 14.50 8.99
C ARG A 219 7.95 15.89 9.38
N LEU A 220 7.81 16.22 10.67
CA LEU A 220 8.29 17.48 11.23
C LEU A 220 9.48 17.22 12.16
N ILE A 221 10.55 17.99 11.98
CA ILE A 221 11.69 18.02 12.90
C ILE A 221 11.68 19.39 13.60
N VAL A 222 11.37 19.40 14.89
CA VAL A 222 11.45 20.60 15.72
C VAL A 222 12.82 20.67 16.39
N LYS A 223 13.49 21.81 16.25
CA LYS A 223 14.74 22.11 16.94
C LYS A 223 14.51 23.28 17.88
N ALA A 224 14.50 23.00 19.18
CA ALA A 224 14.47 24.03 20.21
C ALA A 224 15.91 24.50 20.50
N ALA A 225 16.08 25.81 20.68
CA ALA A 225 17.34 26.43 21.10
C ALA A 225 17.12 27.17 22.42
N GLY A 226 18.17 27.30 23.21
CA GLY A 226 18.15 27.98 24.50
C GLY A 226 19.57 28.13 25.05
N ALA A 227 19.72 28.96 26.09
CA ALA A 227 21.03 29.23 26.67
C ALA A 227 21.62 27.95 27.32
N PRO A 228 22.89 27.60 27.04
CA PRO A 228 23.57 26.54 27.78
C PRO A 228 23.99 27.03 29.17
N GLY A 229 24.14 26.12 30.12
CA GLY A 229 24.54 26.48 31.48
C GLY A 229 25.00 25.29 32.31
N HIS A 230 25.75 25.59 33.38
CA HIS A 230 26.16 24.60 34.36
C HIS A 230 24.93 24.03 35.07
N GLY A 231 24.83 22.71 35.22
CA GLY A 231 23.66 22.05 35.82
C GLY A 231 23.34 22.39 37.28
N SER A 232 24.15 23.20 37.95
CA SER A 232 23.86 23.75 39.29
C SER A 232 23.10 25.08 39.24
N ARG A 233 22.87 25.61 38.03
CA ARG A 233 22.16 26.86 37.77
C ARG A 233 20.95 26.58 36.88
N MET A 234 19.81 27.14 37.28
CA MET A 234 18.59 27.12 36.49
C MET A 234 18.53 28.41 35.66
N PHE A 235 18.16 28.29 34.39
CA PHE A 235 17.98 29.42 33.48
C PHE A 235 16.64 29.26 32.77
N ASP A 236 15.88 30.35 32.66
CA ASP A 236 14.64 30.35 31.89
C ASP A 236 14.95 30.25 30.39
N GLY A 237 14.07 29.56 29.65
CA GLY A 237 14.18 29.42 28.20
C GLY A 237 15.34 28.52 27.78
N ALA A 238 15.69 27.52 28.60
CA ALA A 238 16.61 26.49 28.17
C ALA A 238 16.01 25.72 26.99
N ALA A 239 16.87 25.11 26.17
CA ALA A 239 16.42 24.39 24.99
C ALA A 239 15.48 23.23 25.35
N VAL A 240 15.64 22.64 26.55
CA VAL A 240 14.76 21.57 27.05
C VAL A 240 13.39 22.12 27.42
N ASP A 241 13.28 23.28 28.06
CA ASP A 241 12.01 23.89 28.44
C ASP A 241 11.17 24.17 27.19
N ASN A 242 11.77 24.83 26.20
CA ASN A 242 11.12 25.12 24.92
C ASN A 242 10.69 23.85 24.17
N LEU A 243 11.43 22.75 24.33
CA LEU A 243 11.08 21.45 23.73
C LEU A 243 9.91 20.79 24.48
N MET A 244 9.88 20.92 25.81
CA MET A 244 8.76 20.43 26.63
C MET A 244 7.47 21.20 26.31
N ASP A 245 7.52 22.53 26.19
CA ASP A 245 6.38 23.35 25.78
C ASP A 245 5.82 22.91 24.41
N CYS A 246 6.72 22.58 23.48
CA CYS A 246 6.34 22.04 22.17
C CYS A 246 5.65 20.69 22.30
N LEU A 247 6.18 19.77 23.12
CA LEU A 247 5.60 18.45 23.34
C LEU A 247 4.23 18.54 24.02
N GLU A 248 4.06 19.44 24.99
CA GLU A 248 2.78 19.70 25.64
C GLU A 248 1.75 20.21 24.63
N THR A 249 2.14 21.17 23.79
CA THR A 249 1.28 21.72 22.73
C THR A 249 0.85 20.63 21.74
N VAL A 250 1.78 19.80 21.28
CA VAL A 250 1.51 18.69 20.35
C VAL A 250 0.61 17.63 21.00
N SER A 251 0.84 17.32 22.28
CA SER A 251 0.05 16.36 23.03
C SER A 251 -1.38 16.86 23.24
N GLY A 252 -1.55 18.13 23.62
CA GLY A 252 -2.86 18.77 23.76
C GLY A 252 -3.63 18.81 22.43
N PHE A 253 -2.96 19.14 21.32
CA PHE A 253 -3.58 19.06 19.99
C PHE A 253 -4.05 17.64 19.66
N ARG A 254 -3.19 16.64 19.88
CA ARG A 254 -3.52 15.23 19.63
C ARG A 254 -4.72 14.77 20.47
N GLU A 255 -4.76 15.14 21.74
CA GLU A 255 -5.87 14.83 22.64
C GLU A 255 -7.17 15.46 22.16
N ALA A 256 -7.16 16.72 21.73
CA ALA A 256 -8.32 17.38 21.15
C ALA A 256 -8.81 16.66 19.88
N GLN A 257 -7.90 16.26 18.99
CA GLN A 257 -8.25 15.49 17.78
C GLN A 257 -8.87 14.13 18.13
N PHE A 258 -8.29 13.42 19.09
CA PHE A 258 -8.80 12.11 19.51
C PHE A 258 -10.10 12.21 20.32
N GLY A 259 -10.29 13.32 21.04
CA GLY A 259 -11.53 13.64 21.74
C GLY A 259 -12.73 13.67 20.79
N MET A 260 -12.60 14.32 19.63
CA MET A 260 -13.65 14.34 18.59
C MET A 260 -14.00 12.93 18.09
N VAL A 261 -12.99 12.05 17.94
CA VAL A 261 -13.22 10.65 17.54
C VAL A 261 -13.94 9.86 18.63
N LYS A 262 -13.52 10.00 19.89
CA LYS A 262 -14.17 9.31 21.03
C LYS A 262 -15.61 9.77 21.24
N ALA A 263 -15.88 11.05 20.99
CA ALA A 263 -17.22 11.62 21.08
C ALA A 263 -18.13 11.19 19.90
N GLY A 264 -17.58 10.57 18.85
CA GLY A 264 -18.31 10.20 17.65
C GLY A 264 -18.64 11.38 16.73
N GLU A 265 -18.03 12.55 16.96
CA GLU A 265 -18.23 13.76 16.15
C GLU A 265 -17.51 13.67 14.80
N ARG A 266 -16.40 12.93 14.74
CA ARG A 266 -15.58 12.71 13.54
C ARG A 266 -15.11 11.27 13.44
N GLY A 267 -15.03 10.77 12.22
CA GLY A 267 -14.40 9.49 11.91
C GLY A 267 -12.88 9.54 12.07
N PRO A 268 -12.20 8.38 12.27
CA PRO A 268 -10.75 8.35 12.43
C PRO A 268 -9.95 8.97 11.28
N GLY A 269 -10.49 8.98 10.06
CA GLY A 269 -9.87 9.59 8.86
C GLY A 269 -10.10 11.09 8.72
N GLU A 270 -10.96 11.69 9.54
CA GLU A 270 -11.35 13.11 9.44
C GLU A 270 -10.62 14.00 10.45
N VAL A 271 -9.65 13.43 11.17
CA VAL A 271 -8.83 14.09 12.17
C VAL A 271 -7.34 13.94 11.86
N VAL A 272 -6.55 14.89 12.36
CA VAL A 272 -5.09 14.84 12.25
C VAL A 272 -4.52 14.03 13.41
N SER A 273 -3.77 12.98 13.10
CA SER A 273 -2.98 12.27 14.10
C SER A 273 -1.55 12.78 14.08
N VAL A 274 -1.02 13.18 15.23
CA VAL A 274 0.39 13.56 15.41
C VAL A 274 0.99 12.66 16.50
N ASN A 275 2.19 12.13 16.28
CA ASN A 275 2.87 11.25 17.22
C ASN A 275 4.34 11.66 17.35
N PRO A 276 4.82 12.02 18.56
CA PRO A 276 6.25 12.16 18.82
C PRO A 276 6.92 10.79 18.75
N VAL A 277 7.85 10.61 17.80
CA VAL A 277 8.53 9.32 17.57
C VAL A 277 9.98 9.30 18.05
N TYR A 278 10.59 10.48 18.23
CA TYR A 278 11.98 10.62 18.65
C TYR A 278 12.21 11.96 19.33
N MET A 279 12.97 11.97 20.43
CA MET A 279 13.39 13.17 21.14
C MET A 279 14.86 13.03 21.54
N LYS A 280 15.63 14.12 21.38
CA LYS A 280 17.01 14.22 21.83
C LYS A 280 17.25 15.61 22.41
N ALA A 281 17.78 15.67 23.63
CA ALA A 281 18.12 16.92 24.33
C ALA A 281 19.42 16.74 25.13
N GLY A 282 20.14 17.85 25.34
CA GLY A 282 21.39 17.89 26.11
C GLY A 282 22.63 17.37 25.36
N ILE A 283 23.76 17.34 26.07
CA ILE A 283 25.05 16.81 25.59
C ILE A 283 25.28 15.46 26.28
N PRO A 284 25.44 14.34 25.54
CA PRO A 284 25.81 13.06 26.13
C PRO A 284 27.25 13.14 26.66
N SER A 285 27.44 13.03 27.98
CA SER A 285 28.77 12.92 28.61
C SER A 285 28.96 11.52 29.18
N PRO A 286 29.99 10.74 28.80
CA PRO A 286 30.26 9.40 29.34
C PRO A 286 30.57 9.41 30.84
N THR A 287 30.94 10.58 31.39
CA THR A 287 31.39 10.75 32.77
C THR A 287 30.32 11.35 33.68
N TRP A 288 29.11 11.64 33.18
CA TRP A 288 28.05 12.35 33.91
C TRP A 288 28.46 13.71 34.50
N LEU A 289 29.59 14.28 34.06
CA LEU A 289 30.02 15.61 34.47
C LEU A 289 29.19 16.65 33.72
N LEU A 290 28.36 17.37 34.49
CA LEU A 290 27.60 18.57 34.11
C LEU A 290 28.50 19.80 33.98
#